data_AF-A0A914Q1S7-F1
#
_entry.id   AF-A0A914Q1S7-F1
#
_cell.length_a   1.000
_cell.length_b   1.000
_cell.length_c   1.000
_cell.angle_alpha   90.00
_cell.angle_beta   90.00
_cell.angle_gamma   90.00
#
_symmetry.space_group_name_H-M   'P 1'
#
loop_
_entity.id
_entity.type
_entity.pdbx_description
1 polymer ?
#
loop_
_entity_poly.entity_id
_entity_poly.type
_entity_poly.pdbx_seq_one_letter_code
_entity_poly.pdbx_strand_id
1 'polypeptide(L)'
;MAKLCPVCGPVLSTFCMIISVWGVVFLALLGLFFNLQAVTLFPDLHFEEHEEYRTELVEEKYSLKAQQCWMAAGLYLATFVFVYIQNRWNPPVL
;
A
#
# COMPACT_ATOMS: atom_id res chain seq x y z
N MET A 1 9.70 16.90 -29.67
CA MET A 1 9.00 15.98 -28.74
C MET A 1 9.38 16.39 -27.33
N ALA A 2 8.48 17.09 -26.64
CA ALA A 2 8.75 17.65 -25.32
C ALA A 2 9.11 16.51 -24.36
N LYS A 3 10.34 16.54 -23.86
CA LYS A 3 10.80 15.66 -22.78
C LYS A 3 9.93 16.01 -21.56
N LEU A 4 8.87 15.25 -21.34
CA LEU A 4 8.05 15.33 -20.14
C LEU A 4 9.03 15.28 -18.97
N CYS A 5 9.08 16.37 -18.18
CA CYS A 5 10.10 16.59 -17.16
C CYS A 5 10.38 15.29 -16.38
N PRO A 6 11.63 14.81 -16.28
CA PRO A 6 11.93 13.63 -15.48
C PRO A 6 11.65 13.98 -14.01
N VAL A 7 10.45 13.67 -13.53
CA VAL A 7 9.99 13.99 -12.17
C VAL A 7 10.87 13.29 -11.12
N CYS A 8 11.45 12.13 -11.48
CA CYS A 8 12.46 11.40 -10.72
C CYS A 8 13.57 10.93 -11.66
N GLY A 9 14.83 11.06 -11.23
CA GLY A 9 15.99 10.54 -11.97
C GLY A 9 16.01 8.99 -12.03
N PRO A 10 16.84 8.41 -12.92
CA PRO A 10 16.86 6.96 -13.20
C PRO A 10 17.10 6.07 -11.96
N VAL A 11 17.96 6.53 -11.04
CA VAL A 11 18.30 5.80 -9.82
C VAL A 11 17.13 5.82 -8.81
N LEU A 12 16.51 6.99 -8.61
CA LEU A 12 15.36 7.15 -7.71
C LEU A 12 14.14 6.36 -8.19
N SER A 13 13.88 6.39 -9.50
CA SER A 13 12.81 5.61 -10.15
C SER A 13 12.95 4.11 -9.87
N THR A 14 14.16 3.57 -10.02
CA THR A 14 14.44 2.14 -9.76
C THR A 14 14.22 1.78 -8.28
N PHE A 15 14.65 2.64 -7.34
CA PHE A 15 14.40 2.45 -5.92
C PHE A 15 12.89 2.48 -5.59
N CYS A 16 12.15 3.43 -6.13
CA CYS A 16 10.69 3.53 -5.95
C CYS A 16 9.95 2.30 -6.51
N MET A 17 10.44 1.68 -7.59
CA MET A 17 9.87 0.43 -8.10
C MET A 17 10.01 -0.72 -7.09
N ILE A 18 11.21 -0.89 -6.50
CA ILE A 18 11.49 -1.96 -5.54
C ILE A 18 10.62 -1.80 -4.29
N ILE A 19 10.57 -0.60 -3.72
CA ILE A 19 9.73 -0.30 -2.55
C ILE A 19 8.24 -0.49 -2.88
N SER A 20 7.80 -0.11 -4.08
CA SER A 20 6.40 -0.29 -4.45
C SER A 20 6.01 -1.76 -4.54
N VAL A 21 6.85 -2.61 -5.15
CA VAL A 21 6.60 -4.06 -5.19
C VAL A 21 6.53 -4.65 -3.79
N TRP A 22 7.48 -4.30 -2.93
CA TRP A 22 7.48 -4.77 -1.54
C TRP A 22 6.24 -4.29 -0.77
N GLY A 23 5.87 -3.02 -0.93
CA GLY A 23 4.69 -2.42 -0.31
C GLY A 23 3.38 -3.10 -0.73
N VAL A 24 3.21 -3.39 -2.02
CA VAL A 24 2.02 -4.11 -2.53
C VAL A 24 1.90 -5.48 -1.88
N VAL A 25 2.99 -6.28 -1.85
CA VAL A 25 2.96 -7.63 -1.28
C VAL A 25 2.63 -7.59 0.22
N PHE A 26 3.30 -6.71 0.97
CA PHE A 26 3.09 -6.58 2.41
C PHE A 26 1.67 -6.13 2.75
N LEU A 27 1.15 -5.09 2.08
CA LEU A 27 -0.18 -4.55 2.34
C LEU A 27 -1.30 -5.49 1.89
N ALA A 28 -1.11 -6.23 0.79
CA ALA A 28 -2.08 -7.25 0.36
C ALA A 28 -2.17 -8.42 1.35
N LEU A 29 -1.04 -8.87 1.90
CA LEU A 29 -1.02 -9.90 2.95
C LEU A 29 -1.71 -9.40 4.23
N LEU A 30 -1.42 -8.18 4.68
CA LEU A 30 -2.12 -7.59 5.82
C LEU A 30 -3.62 -7.44 5.56
N GLY A 31 -4.02 -6.95 4.39
CA GLY A 31 -5.43 -6.82 4.00
C GLY A 31 -6.16 -8.16 3.99
N LEU A 32 -5.48 -9.25 3.61
CA LEU A 32 -6.02 -10.60 3.71
C LEU A 32 -6.17 -11.05 5.17
N PHE A 33 -5.15 -10.85 6.01
CA PHE A 33 -5.20 -11.23 7.42
C PHE A 33 -6.25 -10.43 8.23
N PHE A 34 -6.45 -9.15 7.90
CA PHE A 34 -7.52 -8.36 8.49
C PHE A 34 -8.92 -8.84 8.06
N ASN A 35 -9.09 -9.29 6.80
CA ASN A 35 -10.36 -9.90 6.35
C ASN A 35 -10.65 -11.24 7.03
N LEU A 36 -9.62 -11.99 7.42
CA LEU A 36 -9.74 -13.25 8.17
C LEU A 36 -9.85 -13.04 9.70
N GLN A 37 -9.92 -11.79 10.16
CA GLN A 37 -10.02 -11.43 11.59
C GLN A 37 -8.91 -12.09 12.44
N ALA A 38 -7.66 -12.08 11.95
CA ALA A 38 -6.55 -12.73 12.63
C ALA A 38 -6.27 -12.10 14.01
N VAL A 39 -6.29 -12.93 15.07
CA VAL A 39 -6.08 -12.52 16.47
C VAL A 39 -4.75 -11.77 16.69
N THR A 40 -3.73 -12.08 15.90
CA THR A 40 -2.41 -11.44 15.98
C THR A 40 -2.42 -9.95 15.60
N LEU A 41 -3.43 -9.51 14.85
CA LEU A 41 -3.62 -8.12 14.41
C LEU A 41 -4.56 -7.33 15.31
N PHE A 42 -5.09 -7.95 16.37
CA PHE A 42 -5.88 -7.28 17.40
C PHE A 42 -5.19 -6.04 18.01
N PRO A 43 -3.89 -6.05 18.35
CA PRO A 43 -3.22 -4.87 18.89
C PRO A 43 -3.10 -3.71 17.90
N ASP A 44 -3.25 -3.93 16.59
CA ASP A 44 -3.23 -2.87 15.58
C ASP A 44 -4.59 -2.15 15.46
N LEU A 45 -5.67 -2.73 16.00
CA LEU A 45 -6.97 -2.08 16.07
C LEU A 45 -6.94 -0.97 17.11
N HIS A 46 -7.40 0.21 16.70
CA HIS A 46 -7.59 1.35 17.60
C HIS A 46 -9.03 1.37 18.09
N PHE A 47 -9.18 1.21 19.39
CA PHE A 47 -10.44 1.35 20.12
C PHE A 47 -10.41 2.67 20.89
N GLU A 48 -11.52 3.41 20.89
CA GLU A 48 -11.63 4.59 21.76
C GLU A 48 -11.94 4.13 23.19
N GLU A 49 -11.44 4.87 24.19
CA GLU A 49 -11.51 4.54 25.62
C GLU A 49 -12.94 4.38 26.17
N HIS A 50 -13.95 4.77 25.39
CA HIS A 50 -15.37 4.74 25.75
C HIS A 50 -16.21 3.75 24.92
N GLU A 51 -15.61 2.98 24.02
CA GLU A 51 -16.35 1.97 23.25
C GLU A 51 -16.50 0.70 24.08
N GLU A 52 -17.74 0.25 24.30
CA GLU A 52 -17.98 -1.10 24.82
C GLU A 52 -17.41 -2.12 23.82
N TYR A 53 -16.58 -3.05 24.29
CA TYR A 53 -16.02 -4.14 23.47
C TYR A 53 -17.12 -5.12 23.04
N ARG A 54 -17.94 -4.71 22.08
CA ARG A 54 -18.92 -5.56 21.41
C ARG A 54 -18.22 -6.27 20.26
N THR A 55 -18.50 -7.57 20.10
CA THR A 55 -17.95 -8.37 19.02
C THR A 55 -18.20 -7.72 17.66
N GLU A 56 -19.42 -7.23 17.42
CA GLU A 56 -19.82 -6.52 16.20
C GLU A 56 -18.93 -5.32 15.86
N LEU A 57 -18.58 -4.50 16.85
CA LEU A 57 -17.71 -3.33 16.66
C LEU A 57 -16.28 -3.76 16.31
N VAL A 58 -15.79 -4.85 16.92
CA VAL A 58 -14.48 -5.40 16.60
C VAL A 58 -14.45 -5.87 15.15
N GLU A 59 -15.46 -6.62 14.69
CA GLU A 59 -15.54 -7.07 13.29
C GLU A 59 -15.57 -5.90 12.31
N GLU A 60 -16.34 -4.86 12.62
CA GLU A 60 -16.40 -3.65 11.81
C GLU A 60 -15.01 -3.01 11.69
N LYS A 61 -14.30 -2.82 12.81
CA LYS A 61 -12.94 -2.24 12.82
C LYS A 61 -11.95 -3.09 12.01
N TYR A 62 -12.02 -4.42 12.09
CA TYR A 62 -11.21 -5.32 11.26
C TYR A 62 -11.48 -5.09 9.77
N SER A 63 -12.76 -5.08 9.37
CA SER A 63 -13.16 -4.86 7.98
C SER A 63 -12.72 -3.47 7.47
N LEU A 64 -12.86 -2.42 8.28
CA LEU A 64 -12.42 -1.06 7.94
C LEU A 64 -10.91 -1.01 7.71
N LYS A 65 -10.11 -1.64 8.59
CA LYS A 65 -8.65 -1.72 8.41
C LYS A 65 -8.25 -2.56 7.21
N ALA A 66 -8.95 -3.66 6.93
CA ALA A 66 -8.75 -4.46 5.73
C ALA A 66 -8.95 -3.60 4.47
N GLN A 67 -10.06 -2.88 4.37
CA GLN A 67 -10.36 -2.01 3.23
C GLN A 67 -9.30 -0.92 3.02
N GLN A 68 -8.83 -0.30 4.11
CA GLN A 68 -7.73 0.67 4.06
C GLN A 68 -6.43 0.06 3.52
N CYS A 69 -6.07 -1.15 3.97
CA CYS A 69 -4.89 -1.86 3.47
C CYS A 69 -5.01 -2.23 1.99
N TRP A 70 -6.19 -2.66 1.54
CA TRP A 70 -6.45 -2.95 0.12
C TRP A 70 -6.37 -1.70 -0.75
N MET A 71 -6.94 -0.58 -0.31
CA MET A 71 -6.81 0.70 -1.01
C MET A 71 -5.35 1.17 -1.06
N ALA A 72 -4.60 1.04 0.04
CA ALA A 72 -3.18 1.37 0.08
C ALA A 72 -2.35 0.48 -0.86
N ALA A 73 -2.60 -0.83 -0.89
CA ALA A 73 -1.96 -1.75 -1.83
C ALA A 73 -2.25 -1.35 -3.28
N GLY A 74 -3.49 -0.95 -3.59
CA GLY A 74 -3.86 -0.40 -4.89
C GLY A 74 -3.09 0.87 -5.25
N LEU A 75 -2.87 1.77 -4.30
CA LEU A 75 -2.07 2.98 -4.50
C LEU A 75 -0.61 2.65 -4.81
N TYR A 76 0.01 1.72 -4.07
CA TYR A 76 1.38 1.27 -4.35
C TYR A 76 1.49 0.56 -5.72
N LEU A 77 0.44 -0.13 -6.16
CA LEU A 77 0.40 -0.69 -7.51
C LEU A 77 0.32 0.42 -8.57
N ALA A 78 -0.49 1.45 -8.35
CA ALA A 78 -0.57 2.59 -9.25
C ALA A 78 0.76 3.36 -9.32
N THR A 79 1.45 3.57 -8.20
CA THR A 79 2.78 4.20 -8.19
C THR A 79 3.79 3.32 -8.93
N PHE A 80 3.74 2.00 -8.76
CA PHE A 80 4.59 1.09 -9.52
C PHE A 80 4.38 1.23 -11.04
N VAL A 81 3.13 1.23 -11.51
CA VAL A 81 2.80 1.40 -12.94
C VAL A 81 3.29 2.76 -13.46
N PHE A 82 3.06 3.83 -12.69
CA PHE A 82 3.50 5.17 -13.06
C PHE A 82 5.02 5.25 -13.20
N VAL A 83 5.76 4.76 -12.20
CA VAL A 83 7.23 4.78 -12.19
C VAL A 83 7.80 3.84 -13.26
N TYR A 84 7.14 2.70 -13.54
CA TYR A 84 7.53 1.80 -14.63
C TYR A 84 7.42 2.50 -16.01
N ILE A 85 6.31 3.20 -16.26
CA ILE A 85 6.13 4.00 -17.49
C ILE A 85 7.18 5.13 -17.54
N GLN A 86 7.43 5.82 -16.42
CA GLN A 86 8.44 6.86 -16.35
C GLN A 86 9.85 6.32 -16.64
N ASN A 87 10.22 5.18 -16.08
CA ASN A 87 11.51 4.53 -16.31
C ASN A 87 11.68 4.12 -17.77
N ARG A 88 10.62 3.63 -18.41
CA ARG A 88 10.60 3.27 -19.85
C ARG A 88 10.89 4.47 -20.76
N TRP A 89 10.52 5.68 -20.32
CA TRP A 89 10.67 6.93 -21.08
C TRP A 89 11.95 7.69 -20.71
N ASN A 90 12.67 7.25 -19.67
CA ASN A 90 13.94 7.83 -19.28
C ASN A 90 15.07 7.30 -20.20
N PRO A 91 15.97 8.16 -20.72
CA PRO A 91 17.10 7.69 -21.51
C PRO A 91 18.02 6.79 -20.64
N PRO A 92 18.60 5.73 -21.22
CA PRO A 92 19.57 4.91 -20.51
C PRO A 92 20.77 5.77 -20.08
N VAL A 93 21.19 5.58 -18.84
CA VAL A 93 22.42 6.18 -18.31
C VAL A 93 23.58 5.48 -19.02
N LEU A 94 24.20 6.15 -20.00
CA LEU A 94 25.53 5.81 -20.52
C LEU A 94 26.54 6.76 -19.86
#